data_AF-A0A532ANF4-F1
#
_entry.id   AF-A0A532ANF4-F1
#
_cell.length_a   1.000
_cell.length_b   1.000
_cell.length_c   1.000
_cell.angle_alpha   90.00
_cell.angle_beta   90.00
_cell.angle_gamma   90.00
#
_symmetry.space_group_name_H-M   'P 1'
#
loop_
_entity.id
_entity.type
_entity.pdbx_description
1 polymer ?
#
loop_
_entity_poly.entity_id
_entity_poly.type
_entity_poly.pdbx_seq_one_letter_code
_entity_poly.pdbx_strand_id
1 'polypeptide(L)'
;MPQFEAHRRVAHTPEQMFALVADVESYPQFLPLCEALTVRSRKERNGRTLLIADMSIGYKAIRETFTTQVLLKPDENAIDVKYIDGPFKYLSNVWRFEPA
;
A
#
# COMPACT_ATOMS: atom_id res chain seq x y z
N MET A 1 -5.51 -12.20 -15.66
CA MET A 1 -4.50 -12.09 -14.59
C MET A 1 -5.10 -12.69 -13.33
N PRO A 2 -4.33 -13.39 -12.50
CA PRO A 2 -4.85 -13.84 -11.21
C PRO A 2 -5.29 -12.63 -10.39
N GLN A 3 -6.45 -12.74 -9.76
CA GLN A 3 -7.02 -11.74 -8.87
C GLN A 3 -7.24 -12.39 -7.51
N PHE A 4 -6.95 -11.65 -6.45
CA PHE A 4 -7.21 -12.07 -5.08
C PHE A 4 -8.00 -10.95 -4.39
N GLU A 5 -9.01 -11.34 -3.63
CA GLU A 5 -9.86 -10.44 -2.87
C GLU A 5 -10.08 -11.03 -1.48
N ALA A 6 -9.99 -10.19 -0.44
CA ALA A 6 -10.22 -10.59 0.93
C ALA A 6 -10.90 -9.45 1.69
N HIS A 7 -11.91 -9.80 2.49
CA HIS A 7 -12.66 -8.88 3.33
C HIS A 7 -12.49 -9.32 4.78
N ARG A 8 -12.28 -8.36 5.69
CA ARG A 8 -12.16 -8.63 7.12
C ARG A 8 -12.87 -7.55 7.94
N ARG A 9 -13.65 -7.99 8.92
CA ARG A 9 -14.20 -7.11 9.96
C ARG A 9 -13.18 -6.96 11.07
N VAL A 10 -13.00 -5.72 11.53
CA VAL A 10 -12.08 -5.35 12.61
C VAL A 10 -12.76 -4.36 13.54
N ALA A 11 -12.32 -4.30 14.79
CA ALA A 11 -12.88 -3.42 15.82
C ALA A 11 -12.29 -2.00 15.77
N HIS A 12 -12.03 -1.46 14.58
CA HIS A 12 -11.35 -0.18 14.35
C HIS A 12 -12.18 0.62 13.34
N THR A 13 -12.16 1.95 13.45
CA THR A 13 -12.89 2.80 12.49
C THR A 13 -12.22 2.76 11.11
N PRO A 14 -12.97 3.10 10.04
CA PRO A 14 -12.39 3.21 8.70
C PRO A 14 -11.17 4.14 8.66
N GLU A 15 -11.20 5.24 9.39
CA GLU A 15 -10.13 6.25 9.44
C GLU A 15 -8.88 5.70 10.12
N GLN A 16 -9.05 4.91 11.21
CA GLN A 16 -7.94 4.25 11.89
C GLN A 16 -7.25 3.23 10.99
N MET A 17 -8.03 2.43 10.27
CA MET A 17 -7.50 1.43 9.34
C MET A 17 -6.87 2.08 8.11
N PHE A 18 -7.47 3.15 7.60
CA PHE A 18 -6.87 3.98 6.55
C PHE A 18 -5.52 4.52 6.99
N ALA A 19 -5.42 5.13 8.18
CA ALA A 19 -4.17 5.68 8.68
C ALA A 19 -3.09 4.62 8.82
N LEU A 20 -3.44 3.42 9.31
CA LEU A 20 -2.52 2.28 9.44
C LEU A 20 -1.93 1.86 8.08
N VAL A 21 -2.76 1.78 7.04
CA VAL A 21 -2.32 1.36 5.69
C VAL A 21 -1.68 2.52 4.91
N ALA A 22 -2.04 3.77 5.22
CA ALA A 22 -1.43 4.94 4.60
C ALA A 22 0.02 5.17 5.07
N ASP A 23 0.36 4.72 6.29
CA ASP A 23 1.71 4.77 6.85
C ASP A 23 2.61 3.64 6.31
N VAL A 24 2.87 3.69 5.01
CA VAL A 24 3.65 2.68 4.30
C VAL A 24 5.09 2.56 4.82
N GLU A 25 5.68 3.64 5.31
CA GLU A 25 7.09 3.66 5.79
C GLU A 25 7.28 2.82 7.06
N SER A 26 6.20 2.61 7.83
CA SER A 26 6.22 1.75 9.02
C SER A 26 6.10 0.25 8.71
N TYR A 27 5.80 -0.13 7.46
CA TYR A 27 5.57 -1.54 7.09
C TYR A 27 6.71 -2.50 7.45
N PRO A 28 8.00 -2.17 7.28
CA PRO A 28 9.09 -3.07 7.66
C PRO A 28 9.11 -3.45 9.14
N GLN A 29 8.43 -2.67 10.01
CA GLN A 29 8.38 -2.92 11.44
C GLN A 29 7.42 -4.07 11.81
N PHE A 30 6.43 -4.37 10.96
CA PHE A 30 5.35 -5.31 11.32
C PHE A 30 4.86 -6.22 10.19
N LEU A 31 5.03 -5.86 8.92
CA LEU A 31 4.62 -6.72 7.82
C LEU A 31 5.66 -7.83 7.61
N PRO A 32 5.24 -9.11 7.66
CA PRO A 32 6.15 -10.20 7.34
C PRO A 32 6.63 -10.03 5.90
N LEU A 33 7.90 -10.38 5.66
CA LEU A 33 8.56 -10.34 4.35
C LEU A 33 8.86 -8.94 3.80
N CYS A 34 8.35 -7.86 4.40
CA CYS A 34 8.73 -6.50 4.02
C CYS A 34 10.11 -6.18 4.63
N GLU A 35 11.15 -6.19 3.80
CA GLU A 35 12.51 -5.88 4.25
C GLU A 35 12.76 -4.37 4.32
N ALA A 36 12.21 -3.61 3.38
CA ALA A 36 12.31 -2.15 3.33
C ALA A 36 11.12 -1.54 2.59
N LEU A 37 10.76 -0.31 2.97
CA LEU A 37 9.84 0.52 2.21
C LEU A 37 10.29 1.98 2.29
N THR A 38 10.53 2.59 1.12
CA THR A 38 11.05 3.97 1.02
C THR A 38 10.17 4.80 0.11
N VAL A 39 9.68 5.94 0.61
CA VAL A 39 8.95 6.93 -0.20
C VAL A 39 9.94 7.79 -0.97
N ARG A 40 9.96 7.65 -2.30
CA ARG A 40 10.79 8.47 -3.22
C ARG A 40 10.26 9.88 -3.38
N SER A 41 8.94 10.04 -3.40
CA SER A 41 8.31 11.36 -3.54
C SER A 41 6.91 11.37 -2.96
N ARG A 42 6.49 12.54 -2.48
CA ARG A 42 5.15 12.83 -1.97
C ARG A 42 4.63 14.09 -2.66
N LYS A 43 3.41 14.02 -3.20
CA LYS A 43 2.70 15.16 -3.81
C LYS A 43 1.30 15.23 -3.27
N GLU A 44 0.89 16.40 -2.81
CA GLU A 44 -0.44 16.64 -2.26
C GLU A 44 -1.25 17.54 -3.19
N ARG A 45 -2.52 17.18 -3.40
CA ARG A 45 -3.46 17.96 -4.21
C ARG A 45 -4.89 17.64 -3.84
N ASN A 46 -5.69 18.67 -3.56
CA ASN A 46 -7.13 18.55 -3.27
C ASN A 46 -7.44 17.50 -2.19
N GLY A 47 -6.72 17.53 -1.06
CA GLY A 47 -6.91 16.58 0.05
C GLY A 47 -6.43 15.14 -0.23
N ARG A 48 -5.81 14.89 -1.39
CA ARG A 48 -5.25 13.58 -1.75
C ARG A 48 -3.74 13.63 -1.79
N THR A 49 -3.11 12.51 -1.48
CA THR A 49 -1.65 12.37 -1.47
C THR A 49 -1.23 11.28 -2.44
N LEU A 50 -0.36 11.63 -3.39
CA LEU A 50 0.28 10.70 -4.31
C LEU A 50 1.70 10.42 -3.82
N LEU A 51 1.99 9.16 -3.53
CA LEU A 51 3.31 8.68 -3.20
C LEU A 51 3.89 7.88 -4.36
N ILE A 52 5.19 7.98 -4.53
CA ILE A 52 5.98 7.00 -5.29
C ILE A 52 6.85 6.31 -4.25
N ALA A 53 6.71 4.99 -4.11
CA ALA A 53 7.39 4.23 -3.08
C ALA A 53 8.00 2.94 -3.64
N ASP A 54 9.18 2.60 -3.14
CA ASP A 54 9.80 1.30 -3.36
C ASP A 54 9.50 0.39 -2.18
N MET A 55 9.14 -0.85 -2.46
CA MET A 55 8.99 -1.90 -1.46
C MET A 55 9.90 -3.07 -1.81
N SER A 56 10.75 -3.46 -0.87
CA SER A 56 11.60 -4.64 -0.95
C SER A 56 10.97 -5.79 -0.17
N ILE A 57 10.77 -6.91 -0.85
CA ILE A 57 10.22 -8.14 -0.27
C ILE A 57 11.30 -9.23 -0.25
N GLY A 58 11.47 -9.86 0.90
CA GLY A 58 12.36 -10.99 1.10
C GLY A 58 11.60 -12.25 1.50
N TYR A 59 11.73 -13.32 0.72
CA TYR A 59 11.20 -14.65 1.08
C TYR A 59 12.18 -15.76 0.66
N LYS A 60 12.76 -16.44 1.65
CA LYS A 60 13.79 -17.47 1.45
C LYS A 60 14.97 -16.91 0.61
N ALA A 61 15.17 -17.44 -0.59
CA ALA A 61 16.23 -16.99 -1.50
C ALA A 61 15.80 -15.84 -2.43
N ILE A 62 14.51 -15.47 -2.42
CA ILE A 62 13.95 -14.41 -3.26
C ILE A 62 14.09 -13.08 -2.54
N ARG A 63 14.69 -12.10 -3.22
CA ARG A 63 14.72 -10.69 -2.81
C ARG A 63 14.37 -9.85 -4.01
N GLU A 64 13.26 -9.15 -3.92
CA GLU A 64 12.70 -8.40 -5.03
C GLU A 64 12.29 -7.02 -4.57
N THR A 65 12.59 -6.02 -5.38
CA THR A 65 12.18 -4.64 -5.15
C THR A 65 11.28 -4.21 -6.29
N PHE A 66 10.16 -3.57 -5.96
CA PHE A 66 9.27 -2.98 -6.94
C PHE A 66 8.84 -1.58 -6.51
N THR A 67 8.61 -0.74 -7.51
CA THR A 67 8.16 0.63 -7.33
C THR A 67 6.66 0.70 -7.60
N THR A 68 5.93 1.38 -6.71
CA THR A 68 4.50 1.62 -6.83
C THR A 68 4.14 3.09 -6.73
N GLN A 69 3.06 3.47 -7.39
CA GLN A 69 2.33 4.69 -7.17
C GLN A 69 1.20 4.42 -6.17
N VAL A 70 1.20 5.10 -5.03
CA VAL A 70 0.15 4.96 -4.00
C VAL A 70 -0.65 6.26 -3.95
N LEU A 71 -1.94 6.19 -4.26
CA LEU A 71 -2.86 7.31 -4.14
C LEU A 71 -3.69 7.14 -2.87
N LEU A 72 -3.44 8.01 -1.90
CA LEU A 72 -4.17 8.11 -0.64
C LEU A 72 -5.37 9.05 -0.81
N LYS A 73 -6.57 8.58 -0.48
CA LYS A 73 -7.83 9.33 -0.58
C LYS A 73 -8.56 9.29 0.77
N PRO A 74 -8.18 10.16 1.74
CA PRO A 74 -8.74 10.17 3.09
C PRO A 74 -10.27 10.35 3.10
N ASP A 75 -10.80 11.30 2.31
CA ASP A 75 -12.25 11.57 2.24
C ASP A 75 -13.08 10.38 1.74
N GLU A 76 -12.45 9.45 1.04
CA GLU A 76 -13.07 8.23 0.51
C GLU A 76 -12.74 6.99 1.35
N ASN A 77 -11.94 7.12 2.41
CA ASN A 77 -11.37 5.98 3.17
C ASN A 77 -10.82 4.89 2.23
N ALA A 78 -9.99 5.33 1.28
CA ALA A 78 -9.59 4.52 0.13
C ALA A 78 -8.13 4.73 -0.27
N ILE A 79 -7.45 3.64 -0.63
CA ILE A 79 -6.08 3.68 -1.16
C ILE A 79 -6.05 2.92 -2.49
N ASP A 80 -5.51 3.54 -3.53
CA ASP A 80 -5.32 2.91 -4.84
C ASP A 80 -3.81 2.82 -5.14
N VAL A 81 -3.33 1.60 -5.38
CA VAL A 81 -1.92 1.32 -5.66
C VAL A 81 -1.76 0.83 -7.09
N LYS A 82 -0.83 1.42 -7.84
CA LYS A 82 -0.49 1.03 -9.20
C LYS A 82 0.99 0.69 -9.30
N TYR A 83 1.29 -0.33 -10.08
CA TYR A 83 2.64 -0.69 -10.44
C TYR A 83 3.34 0.39 -11.29
N ILE A 84 4.64 0.58 -11.07
CA ILE A 84 5.51 1.40 -11.91
C ILE A 84 6.62 0.55 -12.52
N ASP A 85 7.40 -0.14 -11.70
CA ASP A 85 8.63 -0.83 -12.11
C ASP A 85 9.02 -1.97 -11.15
N GLY A 86 9.88 -2.90 -11.59
CA GLY A 86 10.29 -4.09 -10.84
C GLY A 86 10.07 -5.44 -11.57
N PRO A 87 9.97 -6.57 -10.83
CA PRO A 87 9.88 -7.91 -11.41
C PRO A 87 8.47 -8.32 -11.85
N PHE A 88 7.43 -7.60 -11.46
CA PHE A 88 6.06 -7.93 -11.82
C PHE A 88 5.72 -7.42 -13.22
N LYS A 89 4.85 -8.15 -13.94
CA LYS A 89 4.28 -7.61 -15.19
C LYS A 89 3.16 -6.61 -14.92
N TYR A 90 2.37 -6.87 -13.87
CA TYR A 90 1.23 -6.08 -13.47
C TYR A 90 0.99 -6.24 -11.97
N LEU A 91 0.75 -5.13 -11.29
CA LEU A 91 0.30 -5.10 -9.90
C LEU A 91 -0.68 -3.93 -9.74
N SER A 92 -1.87 -4.23 -9.24
CA SER A 92 -2.86 -3.23 -8.83
C SER A 92 -3.44 -3.70 -7.51
N ASN A 93 -3.49 -2.81 -6.54
CA ASN A 93 -4.03 -3.12 -5.22
C ASN A 93 -4.97 -1.98 -4.80
N VAL A 94 -6.08 -2.35 -4.17
CA VAL A 94 -7.14 -1.42 -3.80
C VAL A 94 -7.52 -1.73 -2.37
N TRP A 95 -7.44 -0.72 -1.50
CA TRP A 95 -7.96 -0.77 -0.15
C TRP A 95 -9.22 0.09 -0.04
N ARG A 96 -10.23 -0.46 0.62
CA ARG A 96 -11.48 0.22 0.97
C ARG A 96 -11.76 -0.06 2.44
N PHE A 97 -12.08 0.98 3.19
CA PHE A 97 -12.43 0.87 4.60
C PHE A 97 -13.84 1.41 4.80
N GLU A 98 -14.72 0.58 5.34
CA GLU A 98 -16.15 0.87 5.49
C GLU A 98 -16.58 0.57 6.93
N PRO A 99 -17.58 1.29 7.47
CA PRO A 99 -18.17 0.97 8.76
C PRO A 99 -18.67 -0.48 8.80
N ALA A 100 -18.49 -1.14 9.95
CA ALA A 100 -18.78 -2.57 10.14
C ALA A 100 -20.27 -2.93 10.15
#